data_AF-A0AAU9KPN0-F1
#
_entry.id   AF-A0AAU9KPN0-F1
#
_cell.length_a   1.000
_cell.length_b   1.000
_cell.length_c   1.000
_cell.angle_alpha   90.00
_cell.angle_beta   90.00
_cell.angle_gamma   90.00
#
_symmetry.space_group_name_H-M   'P 1'
#
loop_
_entity.id
_entity.type
_entity.pdbx_description
1 polymer ?
#
loop_
_entity_poly.entity_id
_entity_poly.type
_entity_poly.pdbx_seq_one_letter_code
_entity_poly.pdbx_strand_id
1 'polypeptide(L)'
;MISEDLENRYKALIKERNQVTEKLKNLNWNKKSNPKDVLVVKRPGQDPEEFTNSKKNRSRSPRNFELHTERPPLLKGSKSERLRNKNIVTSLLGHLKKAKQDLSEQKPKLELQMKANLKVAQEIKKQEEEIRVQALEEINKQKEIEIQKKNELDEQIAKLQFQMQKESHENRTAVYCSYILTDTQPGIFYMPYKHNEITKKRLAQSKEKIEGKAGVWHRHLEEEELKMSRERLEKVEEENKILNMNKT
;
A
#
# COMPACT_ATOMS: atom_id res chain seq x y z
N MET A 1 -36.28 -21.69 11.38
CA MET A 1 -35.16 -22.55 10.95
C MET A 1 -34.51 -22.01 9.68
N ILE A 2 -35.21 -21.83 8.55
CA ILE A 2 -34.57 -21.27 7.32
C ILE A 2 -33.95 -19.88 7.53
N SER A 3 -34.59 -18.99 8.31
CA SER A 3 -34.05 -17.65 8.57
C SER A 3 -32.73 -17.65 9.37
N GLU A 4 -32.53 -18.62 10.26
CA GLU A 4 -31.32 -18.72 11.08
C GLU A 4 -30.11 -19.13 10.24
N ASP A 5 -30.32 -20.01 9.26
CA ASP A 5 -29.27 -20.43 8.33
C ASP A 5 -28.81 -19.28 7.42
N LEU A 6 -29.76 -18.49 6.90
CA LEU A 6 -29.44 -17.30 6.08
C LEU A 6 -28.71 -16.23 6.91
N GLU A 7 -29.14 -15.99 8.15
CA GLU A 7 -28.46 -15.06 9.06
C GLU A 7 -27.02 -15.49 9.38
N ASN A 8 -26.81 -16.79 9.63
CA ASN A 8 -25.49 -17.33 9.89
C ASN A 8 -24.57 -17.20 8.66
N ARG A 9 -25.11 -17.48 7.47
CA ARG A 9 -24.38 -17.29 6.20
C ARG A 9 -24.04 -15.83 5.95
N TYR A 10 -24.97 -14.92 6.21
CA TYR A 10 -24.75 -13.47 6.08
C TYR A 10 -23.63 -12.98 7.02
N LYS A 11 -23.65 -13.41 8.30
CA LYS A 11 -22.59 -13.08 9.27
C LYS A 11 -21.23 -13.63 8.84
N ALA A 12 -21.19 -14.84 8.29
CA ALA A 12 -19.96 -15.44 7.76
C ALA A 12 -19.37 -14.62 6.60
N LEU A 13 -20.19 -14.21 5.63
CA LEU A 13 -19.76 -13.39 4.50
C LEU A 13 -19.23 -12.01 4.95
N ILE A 14 -19.88 -11.37 5.92
CA ILE A 14 -19.36 -10.10 6.48
C ILE A 14 -17.98 -10.30 7.10
N LYS A 15 -17.79 -11.40 7.83
CA LYS A 15 -16.50 -11.71 8.46
C LYS A 15 -15.41 -11.92 7.41
N GLU A 16 -15.70 -12.68 6.35
CA GLU A 16 -14.78 -12.88 5.22
C GLU A 16 -14.45 -11.56 4.51
N ARG A 17 -15.47 -10.75 4.22
CA ARG A 17 -15.30 -9.43 3.61
C ARG A 17 -14.41 -8.53 4.47
N ASN A 18 -14.60 -8.54 5.78
CA ASN A 18 -13.76 -7.77 6.70
C ASN A 18 -12.30 -8.28 6.71
N GLN A 19 -12.08 -9.59 6.67
CA GLN A 19 -10.72 -10.15 6.53
C GLN A 19 -10.05 -9.70 5.23
N VAL A 20 -10.75 -9.70 4.11
CA VAL A 20 -10.24 -9.20 2.82
C VAL A 20 -9.91 -7.71 2.91
N THR A 21 -10.77 -6.91 3.55
CA THR A 21 -10.46 -5.48 3.74
C THR A 21 -9.22 -5.23 4.60
N GLU A 22 -8.98 -6.05 5.63
CA GLU A 22 -7.75 -5.95 6.44
C GLU A 22 -6.51 -6.36 5.63
N LYS A 23 -6.60 -7.42 4.81
CA LYS A 23 -5.52 -7.79 3.87
C LYS A 23 -5.18 -6.65 2.91
N LEU A 24 -6.19 -6.00 2.34
CA LEU A 24 -6.00 -4.84 1.46
C LEU A 24 -5.33 -3.65 2.17
N LYS A 25 -5.70 -3.38 3.43
CA LYS A 25 -5.05 -2.34 4.24
C LYS A 25 -3.56 -2.66 4.46
N ASN A 26 -3.24 -3.91 4.79
CA ASN A 26 -1.86 -4.35 5.02
C ASN A 26 -1.01 -4.24 3.74
N LEU A 27 -1.56 -4.62 2.58
CA LEU A 27 -0.93 -4.43 1.28
C LEU A 27 -0.70 -2.95 0.92
N ASN A 28 -1.47 -2.02 1.50
CA ASN A 28 -1.28 -0.59 1.29
C ASN A 28 -0.22 0.01 2.23
N TRP A 29 -0.15 -0.46 3.47
CA TRP A 29 0.87 -0.01 4.44
C TRP A 29 2.29 -0.36 4.01
N ASN A 30 2.51 -1.50 3.35
CA ASN A 30 3.82 -1.87 2.80
C ASN A 30 4.34 -0.95 1.67
N LYS A 31 3.51 -0.04 1.11
CA LYS A 31 4.00 1.00 0.17
C LYS A 31 4.78 2.11 0.86
N LYS A 32 4.62 2.29 2.18
CA LYS A 32 5.45 3.22 2.96
C LYS A 32 6.72 2.47 3.39
N SER A 33 7.68 2.36 2.46
CA SER A 33 8.97 1.73 2.77
C SER A 33 9.57 2.33 4.03
N ASN A 34 10.15 1.47 4.87
CA ASN A 34 11.00 1.91 5.97
C ASN A 34 12.09 2.84 5.40
N PRO A 35 12.27 4.06 5.93
CA PRO A 35 13.37 4.94 5.54
C PRO A 35 14.77 4.35 5.82
N LYS A 36 14.83 3.15 6.39
CA LYS A 36 16.05 2.41 6.73
C LYS A 36 16.59 1.53 5.58
N ASP A 37 15.78 1.25 4.54
CA ASP A 37 16.22 0.42 3.40
C ASP A 37 16.87 1.25 2.28
N VAL A 38 17.05 2.55 2.48
CA VAL A 38 18.02 3.32 1.68
C VAL A 38 19.41 2.91 2.18
N LEU A 39 19.97 1.86 1.58
CA LEU A 39 21.38 1.52 1.70
C LEU A 39 22.19 2.74 1.28
N VAL A 40 22.62 3.53 2.26
CA VAL A 40 23.65 4.55 2.06
C VAL A 40 24.91 3.78 1.70
N VAL A 41 25.18 3.66 0.40
CA VAL A 41 26.42 3.09 -0.13
C VAL A 41 27.56 3.93 0.42
N LYS A 42 28.20 3.43 1.49
CA LYS A 42 29.38 4.04 2.10
C LYS A 42 30.47 4.08 1.05
N ARG A 43 30.98 5.27 0.74
CA ARG A 43 32.21 5.40 -0.05
C ARG A 43 33.37 4.82 0.77
N PRO A 44 34.25 3.99 0.19
CA PRO A 44 35.41 3.47 0.90
C PRO A 44 36.32 4.64 1.31
N GLY A 45 36.59 4.75 2.62
CA GLY A 45 37.40 5.83 3.23
C GLY A 45 36.62 6.87 4.04
N GLN A 46 35.30 6.71 4.20
CA GLN A 46 34.48 7.60 5.02
C GLN A 46 34.05 6.85 6.29
N ASP A 47 34.66 7.20 7.43
CA ASP A 47 34.24 6.71 8.75
C ASP A 47 32.74 7.02 8.96
N PRO A 48 32.00 6.17 9.71
CA PRO A 48 30.60 6.42 10.00
C PRO A 48 30.47 7.70 10.83
N GLU A 49 30.31 8.84 10.16
CA GLU A 49 29.82 10.04 10.80
C GLU A 49 28.38 9.75 11.20
N GLU A 50 28.18 9.40 12.47
CA GLU A 50 26.90 9.57 13.14
C GLU A 50 26.42 10.99 12.81
N PHE A 51 25.30 11.10 12.08
CA PHE A 51 24.61 12.35 11.85
C PHE A 51 24.01 12.83 13.18
N THR A 52 24.88 13.21 14.11
CA THR A 52 24.52 14.14 15.16
C THR A 52 24.34 15.47 14.45
N ASN A 53 23.13 16.02 14.51
CA ASN A 53 22.80 17.37 14.02
C ASN A 53 23.53 18.43 14.87
N SER A 54 24.86 18.37 14.92
CA SER A 54 25.70 19.37 15.56
C SER A 54 25.94 20.49 14.55
N LYS A 55 25.23 21.60 14.76
CA LYS A 55 25.51 22.88 14.13
C LYS A 55 26.97 23.25 14.38
N LYS A 56 27.86 22.99 13.41
CA LYS A 56 29.26 23.44 13.46
C LYS A 56 29.30 24.94 13.18
N ASN A 57 29.15 25.71 14.25
CA ASN A 57 29.64 27.07 14.34
C ASN A 57 31.17 27.06 14.28
N ARG A 58 31.70 27.91 13.39
CA ARG A 58 33.04 28.53 13.45
C ARG A 58 34.25 27.61 13.31
N SER A 59 34.95 27.75 12.20
CA SER A 59 36.42 27.77 12.21
C SER A 59 36.92 29.01 11.49
N ARG A 60 37.69 29.77 12.26
CA ARG A 60 38.40 31.02 11.97
C ARG A 60 39.21 30.91 10.68
N SER A 61 39.31 32.02 9.97
CA SER A 61 40.23 32.19 8.84
C SER A 61 41.67 31.84 9.24
N PRO A 62 42.51 31.39 8.29
CA PRO A 62 43.92 31.16 8.57
C PRO A 62 44.56 32.50 8.93
N ARG A 63 45.21 32.55 10.08
CA ARG A 63 46.07 33.68 10.45
C ARG A 63 47.30 33.60 9.53
N ASN A 64 47.52 34.63 8.72
CA ASN A 64 48.72 34.76 7.90
C ASN A 64 49.95 34.67 8.82
N PHE A 65 50.61 33.52 8.81
CA PHE A 65 51.88 33.33 9.49
C PHE A 65 52.95 33.63 8.45
N GLU A 66 53.53 34.84 8.53
CA GLU A 66 54.69 35.20 7.74
C GLU A 66 55.87 34.37 8.25
N LEU A 67 56.16 33.27 7.55
CA LEU A 67 57.37 32.50 7.75
C LEU A 67 58.55 33.36 7.30
N HIS A 68 59.20 34.03 8.25
CA HIS A 68 60.52 34.62 8.03
C HIS A 68 61.50 33.50 7.69
N THR A 69 61.74 33.29 6.40
CA THR A 69 62.82 32.43 5.90
C THR A 69 64.12 33.21 5.94
N GLU A 70 64.64 33.49 7.14
CA GLU A 70 66.04 33.85 7.24
C GLU A 70 66.86 32.63 6.84
N ARG A 71 67.61 32.77 5.74
CA ARG A 71 68.42 31.69 5.19
C ARG A 71 69.56 31.44 6.19
N PRO A 72 69.63 30.25 6.83
CA PRO A 72 70.66 29.99 7.82
C PRO A 72 72.05 30.17 7.19
N PRO A 73 73.01 30.77 7.93
CA PRO A 73 74.36 31.02 7.41
C PRO A 73 74.99 29.71 6.95
N LEU A 74 75.63 29.74 5.77
CA LEU A 74 76.31 28.59 5.17
C LEU A 74 77.54 28.21 6.01
N LEU A 75 77.32 27.41 7.05
CA LEU A 75 78.39 26.78 7.82
C LEU A 75 79.20 25.90 6.85
N LYS A 76 80.49 26.24 6.69
CA LYS A 76 81.43 25.42 5.93
C LYS A 76 81.76 24.16 6.76
N GLY A 77 80.81 23.23 6.83
CA GLY A 77 81.01 21.91 7.45
C GLY A 77 82.19 21.18 6.82
N SER A 78 82.81 20.30 7.59
CA SER A 78 83.98 19.51 7.18
C SER A 78 83.68 18.68 5.91
N LYS A 79 84.71 18.30 5.15
CA LYS A 79 84.51 17.52 3.91
C LYS A 79 83.71 16.23 4.13
N SER A 80 83.81 15.59 5.32
CA SER A 80 83.06 14.38 5.65
C SER A 80 81.57 14.63 5.92
N GLU A 81 81.21 15.72 6.62
CA GLU A 81 79.82 16.11 6.87
C GLU A 81 79.10 16.46 5.56
N ARG A 82 79.79 17.14 4.64
CA ARG A 82 79.25 17.44 3.30
C ARG A 82 78.96 16.14 2.53
N LEU A 83 79.83 15.14 2.65
CA LEU A 83 79.64 13.84 1.99
C LEU A 83 78.46 13.08 2.60
N ARG A 84 78.35 13.06 3.93
CA ARG A 84 77.23 12.45 4.66
C ARG A 84 75.89 13.11 4.31
N ASN A 85 75.84 14.45 4.32
CA ASN A 85 74.64 15.20 3.94
C ASN A 85 74.27 14.96 2.48
N LYS A 86 75.26 14.90 1.57
CA LYS A 86 75.03 14.55 0.16
C LYS A 86 74.43 13.14 0.03
N ASN A 87 74.95 12.16 0.77
CA ASN A 87 74.43 10.78 0.75
C ASN A 87 73.00 10.66 1.28
N ILE A 88 72.67 11.42 2.33
CA ILE A 88 71.29 11.48 2.87
C ILE A 88 70.35 12.09 1.83
N VAL A 89 70.74 13.20 1.22
CA VAL A 89 69.93 13.89 0.19
C VAL A 89 69.76 13.02 -1.06
N THR A 90 70.81 12.33 -1.52
CA THR A 90 70.71 11.42 -2.67
C THR A 90 69.86 10.20 -2.36
N SER A 91 69.93 9.64 -1.15
CA SER A 91 69.04 8.56 -0.72
C SER A 91 67.57 9.00 -0.68
N LEU A 92 67.29 10.18 -0.11
CA LEU A 92 65.95 10.78 -0.08
C LEU A 92 65.40 11.02 -1.50
N LEU A 93 66.21 11.61 -2.39
CA LEU A 93 65.83 11.80 -3.80
C LEU A 93 65.60 10.47 -4.52
N GLY A 94 66.38 9.43 -4.19
CA GLY A 94 66.20 8.08 -4.70
C GLY A 94 64.85 7.48 -4.28
N HIS A 95 64.49 7.59 -2.99
CA HIS A 95 63.20 7.15 -2.48
C HIS A 95 62.02 7.95 -3.07
N LEU A 96 62.15 9.26 -3.20
CA LEU A 96 61.11 10.10 -3.84
C LEU A 96 60.94 9.76 -5.33
N LYS A 97 62.04 9.48 -6.03
CA LYS A 97 61.99 9.05 -7.44
C LYS A 97 61.32 7.69 -7.58
N LYS A 98 61.64 6.73 -6.70
CA LYS A 98 60.99 5.42 -6.65
C LYS A 98 59.52 5.53 -6.31
N ALA A 99 59.15 6.29 -5.28
CA ALA A 99 57.76 6.55 -4.92
C ALA A 99 56.98 7.21 -6.06
N LYS A 100 57.59 8.14 -6.81
CA LYS A 100 56.98 8.74 -8.00
C LYS A 100 56.73 7.70 -9.11
N GLN A 101 57.68 6.78 -9.33
CA GLN A 101 57.54 5.69 -10.29
C GLN A 101 56.44 4.71 -9.85
N ASP A 102 56.48 4.23 -8.61
CA ASP A 102 55.47 3.34 -8.02
C ASP A 102 54.06 3.96 -8.11
N LEU A 103 53.95 5.27 -7.83
CA LEU A 103 52.69 5.99 -7.91
C LEU A 103 52.22 6.17 -9.36
N SER A 104 53.13 6.35 -10.32
CA SER A 104 52.79 6.38 -11.74
C SER A 104 52.34 5.03 -12.28
N GLU A 105 52.88 3.93 -11.76
CA GLU A 105 52.49 2.56 -12.13
C GLU A 105 51.19 2.10 -11.42
N GLN A 106 50.92 2.61 -10.22
CA GLN A 106 49.69 2.30 -9.46
C GLN A 106 48.48 3.09 -9.95
N LYS A 107 48.65 4.32 -10.42
CA LYS A 107 47.57 5.15 -10.98
C LYS A 107 46.69 4.43 -12.02
N PRO A 108 47.24 3.82 -13.09
CA PRO A 108 46.41 3.12 -14.07
C PRO A 108 45.69 1.90 -13.46
N LYS A 109 46.30 1.20 -12.50
CA LYS A 109 45.66 0.08 -11.80
C LYS A 109 44.47 0.54 -10.94
N LEU A 110 44.64 1.66 -10.23
CA LEU A 110 43.58 2.29 -9.44
C LEU A 110 42.43 2.77 -10.32
N GLU A 111 42.73 3.42 -11.45
CA GLU A 111 41.70 3.87 -12.40
C GLU A 111 40.91 2.70 -12.97
N LEU A 112 41.57 1.58 -13.27
CA LEU A 112 40.94 0.36 -13.79
C LEU A 112 40.05 -0.29 -12.71
N GLN A 113 40.50 -0.35 -11.46
CA GLN A 113 39.70 -0.80 -10.32
C GLN A 113 38.49 0.12 -10.07
N MET A 114 38.66 1.44 -10.12
CA MET A 114 37.56 2.39 -9.97
C MET A 114 36.51 2.21 -11.08
N LYS A 115 36.94 2.04 -12.34
CA LYS A 115 36.03 1.76 -13.46
C LYS A 115 35.30 0.42 -13.29
N ALA A 116 35.98 -0.62 -12.83
CA ALA A 116 35.35 -1.91 -12.53
C ALA A 116 34.31 -1.79 -11.41
N ASN A 117 34.66 -1.13 -10.31
CA ASN A 117 33.75 -0.89 -9.18
C ASN A 117 32.54 -0.04 -9.58
N LEU A 118 32.71 0.95 -10.46
CA LEU A 118 31.59 1.74 -11.00
C LEU A 118 30.65 0.89 -11.85
N LYS A 119 31.16 -0.03 -12.68
CA LYS A 119 30.33 -0.96 -13.45
C LYS A 119 29.52 -1.88 -12.55
N VAL A 120 30.18 -2.48 -11.55
CA VAL A 120 29.51 -3.35 -10.56
C VAL A 120 28.44 -2.56 -9.79
N ALA A 121 28.73 -1.33 -9.37
CA ALA A 121 27.75 -0.49 -8.69
C ALA A 121 26.55 -0.12 -9.58
N GLN A 122 26.76 0.04 -10.90
CA GLN A 122 25.67 0.26 -11.85
C GLN A 122 24.83 -1.01 -12.06
N GLU A 123 25.46 -2.18 -12.14
CA GLU A 123 24.76 -3.46 -12.25
C GLU A 123 23.92 -3.77 -11.01
N ILE A 124 24.47 -3.54 -9.81
CA ILE A 124 23.74 -3.69 -8.55
C ILE A 124 22.51 -2.78 -8.53
N LYS A 125 22.66 -1.49 -8.91
CA LYS A 125 21.52 -0.56 -8.97
C LYS A 125 20.44 -1.01 -9.95
N LYS A 126 20.83 -1.53 -11.12
CA LYS A 126 19.87 -2.06 -12.10
C LYS A 126 19.13 -3.28 -11.55
N GLN A 127 19.83 -4.20 -10.91
CA GLN A 127 19.21 -5.36 -10.27
C GLN A 127 18.26 -4.95 -9.14
N GLU A 128 18.64 -3.96 -8.32
CA GLU A 128 17.76 -3.40 -7.28
C GLU A 128 16.49 -2.77 -7.87
N GLU A 129 16.62 -2.03 -8.98
CA GLU A 129 15.48 -1.45 -9.70
C GLU A 129 14.56 -2.55 -10.28
N GLU A 130 15.13 -3.58 -10.91
CA GLU A 130 14.37 -4.72 -11.46
C GLU A 130 13.62 -5.48 -10.36
N ILE A 131 14.28 -5.80 -9.25
CA ILE A 131 13.66 -6.45 -8.09
C ILE A 131 12.53 -5.59 -7.53
N ARG A 132 12.73 -4.26 -7.46
CA ARG A 132 11.71 -3.34 -6.96
C ARG A 132 10.50 -3.28 -7.90
N VAL A 133 10.71 -3.27 -9.21
CA VAL A 133 9.61 -3.30 -10.19
C VAL A 133 8.83 -4.61 -10.08
N GLN A 134 9.51 -5.76 -10.04
CA GLN A 134 8.87 -7.07 -9.87
C GLN A 134 8.06 -7.14 -8.58
N ALA A 135 8.61 -6.69 -7.46
CA ALA A 135 7.90 -6.65 -6.18
C ALA A 135 6.65 -5.76 -6.23
N LEU A 136 6.71 -4.61 -6.92
CA LEU A 136 5.56 -3.73 -7.09
C LEU A 136 4.48 -4.36 -7.98
N GLU A 137 4.87 -5.05 -9.05
CA GLU A 137 3.95 -5.78 -9.92
C GLU A 137 3.24 -6.91 -9.17
N GLU A 138 3.96 -7.69 -8.37
CA GLU A 138 3.38 -8.75 -7.53
C GLU A 138 2.37 -8.19 -6.53
N ILE A 139 2.71 -7.08 -5.85
CA ILE A 139 1.80 -6.41 -4.92
C ILE A 139 0.55 -5.90 -5.63
N ASN A 140 0.70 -5.34 -6.84
CA ASN A 140 -0.45 -4.85 -7.62
C ASN A 140 -1.36 -6.02 -8.05
N LYS A 141 -0.79 -7.13 -8.54
CA LYS A 141 -1.55 -8.35 -8.87
C LYS A 141 -2.31 -8.89 -7.65
N GLN A 142 -1.67 -8.96 -6.48
CA GLN A 142 -2.33 -9.39 -5.24
C GLN A 142 -3.48 -8.45 -4.85
N LYS A 143 -3.30 -7.14 -5.01
CA LYS A 143 -4.36 -6.16 -4.75
C LYS A 143 -5.55 -6.34 -5.68
N GLU A 144 -5.31 -6.52 -6.97
CA GLU A 144 -6.38 -6.75 -7.96
C GLU A 144 -7.22 -7.98 -7.59
N ILE A 145 -6.56 -9.10 -7.25
CA ILE A 145 -7.24 -10.33 -6.81
C ILE A 145 -8.08 -10.11 -5.55
N GLU A 146 -7.53 -9.44 -4.53
CA GLU A 146 -8.26 -9.20 -3.28
C GLU A 146 -9.41 -8.18 -3.46
N ILE A 147 -9.28 -7.21 -4.37
CA ILE A 147 -10.36 -6.31 -4.74
C ILE A 147 -11.49 -7.08 -5.45
N GLN A 148 -11.17 -7.96 -6.40
CA GLN A 148 -12.16 -8.80 -7.08
C GLN A 148 -12.94 -9.66 -6.09
N LYS A 149 -12.23 -10.36 -5.18
CA LYS A 149 -12.87 -11.14 -4.10
C LYS A 149 -13.78 -10.29 -3.22
N LYS A 150 -13.36 -9.07 -2.88
CA LYS A 150 -14.18 -8.16 -2.07
C LYS A 150 -15.49 -7.81 -2.81
N ASN A 151 -15.40 -7.51 -4.11
CA ASN A 151 -16.58 -7.17 -4.92
C ASN A 151 -17.54 -8.36 -5.01
N GLU A 152 -17.03 -9.58 -5.24
CA GLU A 152 -17.84 -10.80 -5.23
C GLU A 152 -18.55 -11.03 -3.89
N LEU A 153 -17.85 -10.81 -2.77
CA LEU A 153 -18.44 -10.93 -1.43
C LEU A 153 -19.51 -9.86 -1.18
N ASP A 154 -19.24 -8.59 -1.55
CA ASP A 154 -20.20 -7.50 -1.42
C ASP A 154 -21.48 -7.80 -2.25
N GLU A 155 -21.37 -8.43 -3.43
CA GLU A 155 -22.52 -8.90 -4.21
C GLU A 155 -23.31 -10.02 -3.54
N GLN A 156 -22.62 -11.03 -2.99
CA GLN A 156 -23.26 -12.14 -2.29
C GLN A 156 -24.01 -11.65 -1.05
N ILE A 157 -23.40 -10.71 -0.30
CA ILE A 157 -24.02 -10.05 0.85
C ILE A 157 -25.30 -9.33 0.43
N ALA A 158 -25.27 -8.54 -0.65
CA ALA A 158 -26.45 -7.82 -1.14
C ALA A 158 -27.58 -8.78 -1.55
N LYS A 159 -27.26 -9.88 -2.25
CA LYS A 159 -28.25 -10.90 -2.64
C LYS A 159 -28.88 -11.58 -1.42
N LEU A 160 -28.08 -11.93 -0.42
CA LEU A 160 -28.56 -12.54 0.83
C LEU A 160 -29.44 -11.58 1.64
N GLN A 161 -29.06 -10.30 1.74
CA GLN A 161 -29.89 -9.29 2.41
C GLN A 161 -31.26 -9.17 1.76
N PHE A 162 -31.30 -9.12 0.43
CA PHE A 162 -32.55 -9.05 -0.32
C PHE A 162 -33.43 -10.28 -0.06
N GLN A 163 -32.86 -11.49 -0.12
CA GLN A 163 -33.58 -12.73 0.18
C GLN A 163 -34.14 -12.72 1.61
N MET A 164 -33.34 -12.34 2.60
CA MET A 164 -33.78 -12.24 3.99
C MET A 164 -34.93 -11.22 4.16
N GLN A 165 -34.87 -10.08 3.49
CA GLN A 165 -35.95 -9.09 3.53
C GLN A 165 -37.23 -9.63 2.92
N LYS A 166 -37.12 -10.29 1.76
CA LYS A 166 -38.24 -10.93 1.08
C LYS A 166 -38.91 -11.99 1.95
N GLU A 167 -38.15 -12.94 2.48
CA GLU A 167 -38.68 -13.99 3.37
C GLU A 167 -39.28 -13.39 4.65
N SER A 168 -38.62 -12.41 5.26
CA SER A 168 -39.14 -11.71 6.44
C SER A 168 -40.49 -11.04 6.16
N HIS A 169 -40.65 -10.44 4.99
CA HIS A 169 -41.89 -9.80 4.60
C HIS A 169 -42.99 -10.81 4.27
N GLU A 170 -42.68 -11.88 3.54
CA GLU A 170 -43.61 -12.97 3.23
C GLU A 170 -44.13 -13.62 4.52
N ASN A 171 -43.23 -13.91 5.46
CA ASN A 171 -43.59 -14.45 6.78
C ASN A 171 -44.50 -13.50 7.56
N ARG A 172 -44.17 -12.20 7.60
CA ARG A 172 -45.02 -11.17 8.25
C ARG A 172 -46.40 -11.07 7.59
N THR A 173 -46.44 -11.09 6.26
CA THR A 173 -47.68 -11.02 5.49
C THR A 173 -48.58 -12.23 5.77
N ALA A 174 -48.01 -13.43 5.78
CA ALA A 174 -48.72 -14.66 6.12
C ALA A 174 -49.35 -14.61 7.52
N VAL A 175 -48.61 -14.07 8.50
CA VAL A 175 -49.13 -13.84 9.85
C VAL A 175 -50.30 -12.85 9.81
N TYR A 176 -50.14 -11.70 9.16
CA TYR A 176 -51.18 -10.66 9.08
C TYR A 176 -52.45 -11.10 8.36
N CYS A 177 -52.36 -11.99 7.38
CA CYS A 177 -53.53 -12.56 6.70
C CYS A 177 -54.47 -13.37 7.62
N SER A 178 -54.03 -13.70 8.84
CA SER A 178 -54.87 -14.35 9.87
C SER A 178 -55.70 -13.35 10.70
N TYR A 179 -55.44 -12.05 10.58
CA TYR A 179 -56.07 -10.99 11.37
C TYR A 179 -57.03 -10.15 10.53
N ILE A 180 -58.05 -9.61 11.18
CA ILE A 180 -58.95 -8.61 10.61
C ILE A 180 -58.32 -7.24 10.80
N LEU A 181 -58.17 -6.48 9.72
CA LEU A 181 -57.71 -5.10 9.78
C LEU A 181 -58.91 -4.18 10.05
N THR A 182 -58.89 -3.46 11.16
CA THR A 182 -59.95 -2.50 11.50
C THR A 182 -59.80 -1.20 10.70
N ASP A 183 -60.93 -0.54 10.39
CA ASP A 183 -60.94 0.76 9.69
C ASP A 183 -60.66 1.95 10.65
N THR A 184 -60.00 1.70 11.78
CA THR A 184 -59.60 2.73 12.75
C THR A 184 -58.34 3.46 12.28
N GLN A 185 -58.08 4.65 12.83
CA GLN A 185 -56.80 5.36 12.65
C GLN A 185 -56.11 5.51 14.02
N PRO A 186 -55.03 4.75 14.30
CA PRO A 186 -54.37 3.77 13.43
C PRO A 186 -55.18 2.47 13.23
N GLY A 187 -54.95 1.77 12.11
CA GLY A 187 -55.57 0.48 11.85
C GLY A 187 -54.98 -0.59 12.77
N ILE A 188 -55.83 -1.39 13.40
CA ILE A 188 -55.44 -2.40 14.37
C ILE A 188 -55.73 -3.79 13.79
N PHE A 189 -54.83 -4.74 14.03
CA PHE A 189 -55.06 -6.14 13.69
C PHE A 189 -55.81 -6.83 14.84
N TYR A 190 -57.01 -7.31 14.54
CA TYR A 190 -57.89 -7.96 15.50
C TYR A 190 -58.14 -9.42 15.12
N MET A 191 -57.99 -10.34 16.08
CA MET A 191 -58.32 -11.75 15.92
C MET A 191 -59.46 -12.11 16.89
N PRO A 192 -60.66 -12.44 16.39
CA PRO A 192 -61.76 -12.85 17.24
C PRO A 192 -61.51 -14.26 17.81
N TYR A 193 -62.05 -14.53 19.01
CA TYR A 193 -61.98 -15.86 19.63
C TYR A 193 -62.72 -16.94 18.80
N LYS A 194 -63.85 -16.58 18.18
CA LYS A 194 -64.61 -17.43 17.24
C LYS A 194 -65.12 -16.59 16.07
N HIS A 195 -65.06 -17.14 14.86
CA HIS A 195 -65.51 -16.46 13.65
C HIS A 195 -67.00 -16.67 13.38
N ASN A 196 -67.75 -15.56 13.34
CA ASN A 196 -69.11 -15.48 12.79
C ASN A 196 -69.06 -15.14 11.29
N GLU A 197 -70.15 -15.33 10.55
CA GLU A 197 -70.21 -15.05 9.11
C GLU A 197 -69.75 -13.64 8.72
N ILE A 198 -70.12 -12.63 9.51
CA ILE A 198 -69.71 -11.23 9.31
C ILE A 198 -68.18 -11.10 9.43
N THR A 199 -67.58 -11.72 10.46
CA THR A 199 -66.14 -11.66 10.68
C THR A 199 -65.36 -12.44 9.62
N LYS A 200 -65.93 -13.52 9.07
CA LYS A 200 -65.34 -14.25 7.93
C LYS A 200 -65.30 -13.39 6.68
N LYS A 201 -66.37 -12.66 6.38
CA LYS A 201 -66.41 -11.68 5.27
C LYS A 201 -65.37 -10.57 5.46
N ARG A 202 -65.27 -10.01 6.68
CA ARG A 202 -64.25 -8.98 6.99
C ARG A 202 -62.82 -9.51 6.92
N LEU A 203 -62.60 -10.77 7.30
CA LEU A 203 -61.29 -11.41 7.19
C LEU A 203 -60.90 -11.59 5.72
N ALA A 204 -61.82 -12.01 4.84
CA ALA A 204 -61.56 -12.10 3.40
C ALA A 204 -61.20 -10.72 2.80
N GLN A 205 -61.95 -9.67 3.15
CA GLN A 205 -61.63 -8.29 2.74
C GLN A 205 -60.27 -7.81 3.28
N SER A 206 -59.94 -8.19 4.52
CA SER A 206 -58.65 -7.83 5.12
C SER A 206 -57.49 -8.53 4.41
N LYS A 207 -57.65 -9.81 4.06
CA LYS A 207 -56.68 -10.56 3.26
C LYS A 207 -56.41 -9.88 1.93
N GLU A 208 -57.45 -9.53 1.18
CA GLU A 208 -57.31 -8.83 -0.10
C GLU A 208 -56.60 -7.47 0.07
N LYS A 209 -56.94 -6.69 1.11
CA LYS A 209 -56.24 -5.42 1.43
C LYS A 209 -54.76 -5.65 1.77
N ILE A 210 -54.43 -6.69 2.54
CA ILE A 210 -53.07 -7.00 2.96
C ILE A 210 -52.24 -7.54 1.78
N GLU A 211 -52.80 -8.46 0.99
CA GLU A 211 -52.19 -9.01 -0.22
C GLU A 211 -51.98 -7.92 -1.28
N GLY A 212 -52.94 -6.99 -1.44
CA GLY A 212 -52.78 -5.83 -2.31
C GLY A 212 -51.60 -4.95 -1.88
N LYS A 213 -51.45 -4.68 -0.58
CA LYS A 213 -50.29 -3.95 -0.03
C LYS A 213 -48.98 -4.72 -0.20
N ALA A 214 -49.00 -6.03 0.04
CA ALA A 214 -47.84 -6.90 -0.15
C ALA A 214 -47.41 -6.94 -1.63
N GLY A 215 -48.36 -6.96 -2.56
CA GLY A 215 -48.09 -6.90 -4.00
C GLY A 215 -47.45 -5.58 -4.42
N VAL A 216 -47.85 -4.44 -3.83
CA VAL A 216 -47.16 -3.15 -4.06
C VAL A 216 -45.72 -3.21 -3.56
N TRP A 217 -45.50 -3.82 -2.39
CA TRP A 217 -44.16 -3.99 -1.83
C TRP A 217 -43.28 -4.91 -2.68
N HIS A 218 -43.83 -6.01 -3.21
CA HIS A 218 -43.10 -6.89 -4.13
C HIS A 218 -42.65 -6.16 -5.40
N ARG A 219 -43.53 -5.33 -6.00
CA ARG A 219 -43.14 -4.52 -7.16
C ARG A 219 -42.03 -3.53 -6.82
N HIS A 220 -42.12 -2.88 -5.65
CA HIS A 220 -41.06 -1.96 -5.20
C HIS A 220 -39.71 -2.68 -5.04
N LEU A 221 -39.71 -3.89 -4.46
CA LEU A 221 -38.49 -4.70 -4.36
C LEU A 221 -37.93 -5.09 -5.73
N GLU A 222 -38.79 -5.50 -6.68
CA GLU A 222 -38.36 -5.85 -8.04
C GLU A 222 -37.79 -4.64 -8.78
N GLU A 223 -38.40 -3.46 -8.60
CA GLU A 223 -37.88 -2.20 -9.14
C GLU A 223 -36.52 -1.84 -8.53
N GLU A 224 -36.33 -2.02 -7.23
CA GLU A 224 -35.04 -1.84 -6.57
C GLU A 224 -33.99 -2.83 -7.09
N GLU A 225 -34.34 -4.10 -7.28
CA GLU A 225 -33.45 -5.13 -7.84
C GLU A 225 -33.03 -4.79 -9.29
N LEU A 226 -33.99 -4.34 -10.11
CA LEU A 226 -33.73 -3.88 -11.47
C LEU A 226 -32.83 -2.65 -11.48
N LYS A 227 -33.07 -1.69 -10.59
CA LYS A 227 -32.25 -0.48 -10.47
C LYS A 227 -30.81 -0.83 -10.07
N MET A 228 -30.65 -1.66 -9.05
CA MET A 228 -29.35 -2.15 -8.61
C MET A 228 -28.63 -2.93 -9.72
N SER A 229 -29.36 -3.71 -10.51
CA SER A 229 -28.78 -4.45 -11.64
C SER A 229 -28.34 -3.53 -12.78
N ARG A 230 -29.09 -2.46 -13.07
CA ARG A 230 -28.70 -1.42 -14.06
C ARG A 230 -27.45 -0.67 -13.62
N GLU A 231 -27.42 -0.21 -12.38
CA GLU A 231 -26.24 0.47 -11.81
C GLU A 231 -24.98 -0.41 -11.84
N ARG A 232 -25.15 -1.74 -11.71
CA ARG A 232 -24.04 -2.70 -11.88
C ARG A 232 -23.56 -2.80 -13.32
N LEU A 233 -24.47 -2.89 -14.29
CA LEU A 233 -24.11 -2.94 -15.71
C LEU A 233 -23.39 -1.66 -16.15
N GLU A 234 -23.88 -0.50 -15.71
CA GLU A 234 -23.24 0.79 -16.00
C GLU A 234 -21.82 0.85 -15.46
N LYS A 235 -21.57 0.39 -14.23
CA LYS A 235 -20.21 0.33 -13.65
C LYS A 235 -19.29 -0.58 -14.45
N VAL A 236 -19.76 -1.75 -14.87
CA VAL A 236 -18.98 -2.68 -15.69
C VAL A 236 -18.66 -2.06 -17.06
N GLU A 237 -19.61 -1.35 -17.67
CA GLU A 237 -19.36 -0.62 -18.91
C GLU A 237 -18.35 0.51 -18.76
N GLU A 238 -18.40 1.26 -17.66
CA GLU A 238 -17.41 2.30 -17.34
C GLU A 238 -16.02 1.71 -17.14
N GLU A 239 -15.90 0.63 -16.38
CA GLU A 239 -14.63 -0.09 -16.17
C GLU A 239 -14.06 -0.61 -17.50
N ASN A 240 -14.91 -1.18 -18.36
CA ASN A 240 -14.50 -1.63 -19.69
C ASN A 240 -14.07 -0.48 -20.61
N LYS A 241 -14.73 0.68 -20.55
CA LYS A 241 -14.31 1.89 -21.29
C LYS A 241 -12.94 2.36 -20.83
N ILE A 242 -12.68 2.40 -19.52
CA ILE A 242 -11.39 2.80 -18.96
C ILE A 242 -10.29 1.82 -19.40
N LEU A 243 -10.56 0.52 -19.36
CA LEU A 243 -9.62 -0.50 -19.84
C LEU A 243 -9.29 -0.37 -21.33
N ASN A 244 -10.27 -0.01 -22.16
CA ASN A 244 -10.06 0.19 -23.59
C ASN A 244 -9.27 1.46 -23.90
N MET A 245 -9.48 2.56 -23.16
CA MET A 245 -8.69 3.80 -23.33
C MET A 245 -7.23 3.62 -22.92
N ASN A 246 -6.92 2.76 -21.95
CA ASN A 246 -5.55 2.51 -21.52
C ASN A 246 -4.76 1.57 -22.47
N LYS A 247 -5.43 0.95 -23.45
CA LYS A 247 -4.81 0.06 -24.45
C LYS A 247 -4.44 0.75 -25.77
N THR A 248 -4.99 1.93 -26.02
CA THR A 248 -4.70 2.79 -27.19
C THR A 248 -3.66 3.84 -26.84
#